data_AF-A0A2Z6RT93-F1
#
_entry.id   AF-A0A2Z6RT93-F1
#
_cell.length_a   1.000
_cell.length_b   1.000
_cell.length_c   1.000
_cell.angle_alpha   90.00
_cell.angle_beta   90.00
_cell.angle_gamma   90.00
#
_symmetry.space_group_name_H-M   'P 1'
#
loop_
_entity.id
_entity.type
_entity.pdbx_description
1 polymer ?
#
loop_
_entity_poly.entity_id
_entity_poly.type
_entity_poly.pdbx_seq_one_letter_code
_entity_poly.pdbx_strand_id
1 'polypeptide(L)'
;MKLAISENQASEFSIHKEFNYFWDFDDFNIYEATAPDHNLYDDYKEGGIPCKRLCNIFHKYLVMYMKLRQESFTDTELTELETLITEFCQEFVTIFAEYSPSRCKIPKLHVLHYHVILSIRLYGSMNGMSTETYETLHKKSVKTPYRMTNKRNYVPQMLTTVRHQYLALKQKKPTIRRSSGFRNLLWEFKFTEIETIVSKIKQDTNIHYLYKEGL
;
A
#
# COMPACT_ATOMS: atom_id res chain seq x y z
N MET A 1 -20.85 -2.36 -16.77
CA MET A 1 -19.48 -1.81 -16.79
C MET A 1 -18.90 -1.83 -18.19
N LYS A 2 -18.64 -3.00 -18.84
CA LYS A 2 -18.13 -3.04 -20.23
C LYS A 2 -18.99 -2.28 -21.26
N LEU A 3 -20.32 -2.46 -21.24
CA LEU A 3 -21.26 -1.73 -22.10
C LEU A 3 -21.21 -0.21 -21.90
N ALA A 4 -21.24 0.23 -20.63
CA ALA A 4 -21.19 1.66 -20.29
C ALA A 4 -19.84 2.32 -20.67
N ILE A 5 -18.74 1.55 -20.69
CA ILE A 5 -17.43 2.03 -21.16
C ILE A 5 -17.44 2.15 -22.68
N SER A 6 -17.91 1.12 -23.40
CA SER A 6 -17.99 1.16 -24.87
C SER A 6 -18.93 2.24 -25.42
N GLU A 7 -19.92 2.65 -24.64
CA GLU A 7 -20.88 3.70 -24.99
C GLU A 7 -20.46 5.08 -24.45
N ASN A 8 -19.29 5.20 -23.81
CA ASN A 8 -18.74 6.42 -23.20
C ASN A 8 -19.66 7.06 -22.14
N GLN A 9 -20.50 6.26 -21.49
CA GLN A 9 -21.45 6.66 -20.44
C GLN A 9 -20.92 6.35 -19.03
N ALA A 10 -19.65 5.96 -18.89
CA ALA A 10 -19.08 5.57 -17.61
C ALA A 10 -19.15 6.68 -16.53
N SER A 11 -19.15 7.95 -16.95
CA SER A 11 -19.31 9.11 -16.06
C SER A 11 -20.71 9.19 -15.41
N GLU A 12 -21.77 8.76 -16.11
CA GLU A 12 -23.15 8.79 -15.63
C GLU A 12 -23.41 7.78 -14.50
N PHE A 13 -22.60 6.73 -14.42
CA PHE A 13 -22.66 5.71 -13.37
C PHE A 13 -21.62 5.94 -12.26
N SER A 14 -20.88 7.05 -12.29
CA SER A 14 -19.89 7.34 -11.27
C SER A 14 -20.56 7.72 -9.95
N ILE A 15 -20.08 7.12 -8.86
CA ILE A 15 -20.49 7.47 -7.49
C ILE A 15 -19.84 8.82 -7.08
N HIS A 16 -18.84 9.27 -7.83
CA HIS A 16 -18.07 10.49 -7.56
C HIS A 16 -18.56 11.64 -8.45
N LYS A 17 -18.71 12.83 -7.84
CA LYS A 17 -19.17 14.04 -8.55
C LYS A 17 -18.09 14.69 -9.41
N GLU A 18 -16.83 14.28 -9.24
CA GLU A 18 -15.67 14.86 -9.90
C GLU A 18 -15.23 14.03 -11.11
N PHE A 19 -14.51 14.67 -12.04
CA PHE A 19 -13.93 14.02 -13.19
C PHE A 19 -12.95 12.91 -12.76
N ASN A 20 -13.30 11.67 -13.04
CA ASN A 20 -12.45 10.52 -12.78
C ASN A 20 -11.70 10.10 -14.06
N TYR A 21 -10.43 10.50 -14.10
CA TYR A 21 -9.47 10.23 -15.18
C TYR A 21 -9.25 8.75 -15.52
N PHE A 22 -9.61 7.83 -14.62
CA PHE A 22 -9.49 6.40 -14.85
C PHE A 22 -10.61 5.83 -15.75
N TRP A 23 -11.65 6.62 -16.03
CA TRP A 23 -12.67 6.24 -17.01
C TRP A 23 -12.25 6.47 -18.46
N ASP A 24 -11.21 7.27 -18.72
CA ASP A 24 -10.66 7.48 -20.07
C ASP A 24 -9.93 6.23 -20.63
N PHE A 25 -10.02 5.09 -19.95
CA PHE A 25 -9.46 3.82 -20.40
C PHE A 25 -10.59 2.91 -20.89
N ASP A 26 -10.70 2.78 -22.22
CA ASP A 26 -11.71 1.93 -22.88
C ASP A 26 -11.60 0.45 -22.47
N ASP A 27 -10.40 0.01 -22.06
CA ASP A 27 -10.15 -1.27 -21.41
C ASP A 27 -9.05 -1.09 -20.36
N PHE A 28 -9.41 -1.14 -19.08
CA PHE A 28 -8.45 -1.06 -17.98
C PHE A 28 -7.63 -2.35 -17.86
N ASN A 29 -6.69 -2.55 -18.78
CA ASN A 29 -5.67 -3.57 -18.65
C ASN A 29 -4.62 -3.08 -17.64
N ILE A 30 -4.70 -3.57 -16.40
CA ILE A 30 -3.77 -3.21 -15.32
C ILE A 30 -2.30 -3.41 -15.71
N TYR A 31 -2.00 -4.35 -16.62
CA TYR A 31 -0.65 -4.60 -17.09
C TYR A 31 -0.19 -3.56 -18.12
N GLU A 32 -1.05 -3.12 -19.03
CA GLU A 32 -0.71 -2.03 -19.97
C GLU A 32 -0.62 -0.67 -19.28
N ALA A 33 -1.42 -0.44 -18.22
CA ALA A 33 -1.37 0.81 -17.47
C ALA A 33 -0.08 0.98 -16.65
N THR A 34 0.51 -0.13 -16.17
CA THR A 34 1.72 -0.09 -15.33
C THR A 34 3.00 -0.57 -16.03
N ALA A 35 2.90 -1.23 -17.18
CA ALA A 35 4.06 -1.65 -17.98
C ALA A 35 4.97 -0.48 -18.39
N PRO A 36 4.45 0.72 -18.77
CA PRO A 36 5.30 1.86 -19.13
C PRO A 36 6.12 2.38 -17.94
N ASP A 37 5.57 2.29 -16.73
CA ASP A 37 6.21 2.78 -15.50
C ASP A 37 7.25 1.79 -14.93
N HIS A 38 7.37 0.57 -15.50
CA HIS A 38 8.32 -0.44 -15.01
C HIS A 38 9.79 -0.15 -15.39
N ASN A 39 10.04 0.70 -16.39
CA ASN A 39 11.38 1.02 -16.91
C ASN A 39 11.83 2.47 -16.60
N LEU A 40 11.48 2.99 -15.43
CA LEU A 40 11.91 4.33 -14.94
C LEU A 40 13.44 4.51 -14.84
N TYR A 41 14.24 3.46 -14.99
CA TYR A 41 15.71 3.52 -14.93
C TYR A 41 16.36 4.00 -16.23
N ASP A 42 15.68 3.91 -17.38
CA ASP A 42 16.31 4.19 -18.68
C ASP A 42 16.13 5.64 -19.16
N ASP A 43 15.17 6.40 -18.60
CA ASP A 43 14.81 7.76 -19.01
C ASP A 43 15.07 8.82 -17.92
N TYR A 44 16.33 8.95 -17.48
CA TYR A 44 16.74 10.02 -16.55
C TYR A 44 16.68 11.39 -17.24
N LYS A 45 15.66 12.20 -16.92
CA LYS A 45 15.63 13.62 -17.32
C LYS A 45 16.65 14.44 -16.53
N GLU A 46 17.56 15.13 -17.24
CA GLU A 46 18.49 16.10 -16.66
C GLU A 46 17.70 17.24 -15.99
N GLY A 47 17.76 17.29 -14.65
CA GLY A 47 17.06 18.30 -13.85
C GLY A 47 16.61 17.78 -12.49
N GLY A 48 16.22 16.51 -12.40
CA GLY A 48 15.80 15.83 -11.16
C GLY A 48 14.67 16.52 -10.37
N ILE A 49 14.10 15.84 -9.38
CA ILE A 49 13.16 16.47 -8.46
C ILE A 49 13.96 17.05 -7.29
N PRO A 50 13.79 18.33 -6.91
CA PRO A 50 14.46 18.89 -5.75
C PRO A 50 14.16 18.06 -4.51
N CYS A 51 15.19 17.65 -3.77
CA CYS A 51 15.04 16.76 -2.61
C CYS A 51 14.04 17.30 -1.59
N LYS A 52 14.01 18.62 -1.34
CA LYS A 52 13.02 19.24 -0.45
C LYS A 52 11.57 18.92 -0.86
N ARG A 53 11.27 18.88 -2.16
CA ARG A 53 9.94 18.49 -2.67
C ARG A 53 9.67 17.01 -2.44
N LEU A 54 10.66 16.14 -2.71
CA LEU A 54 10.56 14.70 -2.44
C LEU A 54 10.30 14.41 -0.96
N CYS A 55 11.07 15.04 -0.06
CA CYS A 55 10.90 14.86 1.38
C CYS A 55 9.54 15.35 1.88
N ASN A 56 9.00 16.44 1.31
CA ASN A 56 7.67 16.93 1.65
C ASN A 56 6.57 15.95 1.22
N ILE A 57 6.61 15.42 -0.01
CA ILE A 57 5.65 14.40 -0.46
C ILE A 57 5.75 13.16 0.41
N PHE A 58 6.98 12.71 0.70
CA PHE A 58 7.19 11.53 1.53
C PHE A 58 6.67 11.74 2.96
N HIS A 59 6.82 12.94 3.51
CA HIS A 59 6.22 13.31 4.79
C HIS A 59 4.69 13.25 4.74
N LYS A 60 4.05 13.83 3.71
CA LYS A 60 2.59 13.74 3.52
C LYS A 60 2.12 12.30 3.41
N TYR A 61 2.85 11.48 2.65
CA TYR A 61 2.60 10.04 2.55
C TYR A 61 2.67 9.35 3.91
N LEU A 62 3.69 9.62 4.73
CA LEU A 62 3.82 9.03 6.06
C LEU A 62 2.66 9.44 6.98
N VAL A 63 2.28 10.72 6.98
CA VAL A 63 1.15 11.22 7.80
C VAL A 63 -0.15 10.53 7.40
N MET A 64 -0.44 10.47 6.10
CA MET A 64 -1.60 9.76 5.55
C MET A 64 -1.55 8.27 5.89
N TYR A 65 -0.40 7.61 5.70
CA TYR A 65 -0.22 6.19 5.96
C TYR A 65 -0.47 5.84 7.43
N MET A 66 0.03 6.66 8.35
CA MET A 66 -0.18 6.43 9.79
C MET A 66 -1.66 6.57 10.17
N LYS A 67 -2.38 7.54 9.60
CA LYS A 67 -3.83 7.68 9.78
C LYS A 67 -4.59 6.47 9.24
N LEU A 68 -4.23 5.97 8.05
CA LEU A 68 -4.85 4.78 7.44
C LEU A 68 -4.72 3.50 8.29
N ARG A 69 -3.73 3.43 9.18
CA ARG A 69 -3.47 2.27 10.04
C ARG A 69 -4.29 2.26 11.33
N GLN A 70 -5.08 3.30 11.60
CA GLN A 70 -5.96 3.35 12.77
C GLN A 70 -7.01 2.22 12.73
N GLU A 71 -7.36 1.69 13.89
CA GLU A 71 -8.30 0.56 14.02
C GLU A 71 -9.76 0.99 13.90
N SER A 72 -10.05 2.25 14.19
CA SER A 72 -11.38 2.86 14.15
C SER A 72 -11.28 4.31 13.70
N PHE A 73 -12.33 4.80 13.04
CA PHE A 73 -12.43 6.17 12.56
C PHE A 73 -13.73 6.79 13.05
N THR A 74 -13.66 8.04 13.51
CA THR A 74 -14.82 8.92 13.66
C THR A 74 -15.14 9.62 12.33
N ASP A 75 -16.36 10.13 12.17
CA ASP A 75 -16.75 10.83 10.92
C ASP A 75 -15.86 12.04 10.63
N THR A 76 -15.43 12.77 11.68
CA THR A 76 -14.50 13.89 11.54
C THR A 76 -13.11 13.43 11.09
N GLU A 77 -12.56 12.36 11.69
CA GLU A 77 -11.26 11.80 11.26
C GLU A 77 -11.31 11.25 9.84
N LEU A 78 -12.47 10.76 9.41
CA LEU A 78 -12.65 10.28 8.05
C LEU A 78 -12.64 11.43 7.03
N THR A 79 -13.23 12.58 7.37
CA THR A 79 -13.14 13.79 6.54
C THR A 79 -11.71 14.35 6.49
N GLU A 80 -10.97 14.32 7.60
CA GLU A 80 -9.54 14.67 7.61
C GLU A 80 -8.70 13.72 6.77
N LEU A 81 -9.02 12.43 6.80
CA LEU A 81 -8.31 11.44 5.98
C LEU A 81 -8.59 11.65 4.49
N GLU A 82 -9.83 11.99 4.12
CA GLU A 82 -10.20 12.32 2.75
C GLU A 82 -9.39 13.53 2.25
N THR A 83 -9.29 14.61 3.02
CA THR A 83 -8.49 15.78 2.62
C THR A 83 -7.00 15.45 2.49
N LEU A 84 -6.43 14.67 3.43
CA LEU A 84 -5.04 14.22 3.35
C LEU A 84 -4.76 13.38 2.10
N ILE A 85 -5.68 12.48 1.73
CA ILE A 85 -5.56 11.65 0.52
C ILE A 85 -5.62 12.52 -0.73
N THR A 86 -6.57 13.45 -0.81
CA THR A 86 -6.73 14.34 -1.96
C THR A 86 -5.51 15.23 -2.16
N GLU A 87 -5.02 15.86 -1.08
CA GLU A 87 -3.81 16.68 -1.14
C GLU A 87 -2.58 15.87 -1.58
N PHE A 88 -2.41 14.67 -1.01
CA PHE A 88 -1.31 13.78 -1.39
C PHE A 88 -1.39 13.39 -2.86
N CYS A 89 -2.55 12.98 -3.35
CA CYS A 89 -2.73 12.55 -4.74
C CYS A 89 -2.49 13.70 -5.72
N GLN A 90 -2.99 14.91 -5.42
CA GLN A 90 -2.76 16.09 -6.24
C GLN A 90 -1.27 16.42 -6.32
N GLU A 91 -0.58 16.52 -5.18
CA GLU A 91 0.87 16.81 -5.18
C GLU A 91 1.69 15.72 -5.86
N PHE A 92 1.35 14.45 -5.63
CA PHE A 92 2.00 13.31 -6.26
C PHE A 92 1.91 13.39 -7.79
N VAL A 93 0.71 13.60 -8.34
CA VAL A 93 0.52 13.72 -9.79
C VAL A 93 1.25 14.95 -10.33
N THR A 94 1.18 16.10 -9.67
CA THR A 94 1.87 17.32 -10.15
C THR A 94 3.39 17.16 -10.25
N ILE A 95 3.98 16.31 -9.40
CA ILE A 95 5.44 16.15 -9.33
C ILE A 95 5.92 15.00 -10.20
N PHE A 96 5.18 13.89 -10.26
CA PHE A 96 5.61 12.68 -10.96
C PHE A 96 5.01 12.51 -12.36
N ALA A 97 3.99 13.29 -12.74
CA ALA A 97 3.36 13.16 -14.07
C ALA A 97 4.34 13.42 -15.23
N GLU A 98 5.37 14.23 -15.02
CA GLU A 98 6.40 14.51 -16.02
C GLU A 98 7.41 13.37 -16.20
N TYR A 99 7.50 12.47 -15.20
CA TYR A 99 8.46 11.36 -15.15
C TYR A 99 7.81 10.01 -15.46
N SER A 100 6.48 9.91 -15.30
CA SER A 100 5.71 8.72 -15.60
C SER A 100 5.19 8.78 -17.04
N PRO A 101 5.51 7.80 -17.91
CA PRO A 101 4.92 7.72 -19.25
C PRO A 101 3.39 7.61 -19.20
N SER A 102 2.86 7.00 -18.14
CA SER A 102 1.41 6.92 -17.89
C SER A 102 0.82 8.18 -17.26
N ARG A 103 1.60 9.25 -17.03
CA ARG A 103 1.22 10.46 -16.29
C ARG A 103 0.61 10.15 -14.91
N CYS A 104 1.15 9.15 -14.23
CA CYS A 104 0.69 8.68 -12.91
C CYS A 104 -0.73 8.11 -12.91
N LYS A 105 -1.20 7.53 -14.02
CA LYS A 105 -2.44 6.75 -14.12
C LYS A 105 -2.33 5.40 -13.41
N ILE A 106 -1.99 5.39 -12.12
CA ILE A 106 -1.71 4.17 -11.37
C ILE A 106 -3.01 3.61 -10.76
N PRO A 107 -3.40 2.36 -11.06
CA PRO A 107 -4.60 1.72 -10.51
C PRO A 107 -4.74 1.82 -8.98
N LYS A 108 -3.62 1.64 -8.27
CA LYS A 108 -3.59 1.72 -6.81
C LYS A 108 -3.84 3.14 -6.29
N LEU A 109 -3.40 4.15 -7.03
CA LEU A 109 -3.64 5.56 -6.70
C LEU A 109 -5.12 5.92 -6.90
N HIS A 110 -5.77 5.36 -7.93
CA HIS A 110 -7.22 5.48 -8.12
C HIS A 110 -7.99 4.95 -6.92
N VAL A 111 -7.71 3.70 -6.54
CA VAL A 111 -8.36 3.04 -5.42
C VAL A 111 -8.14 3.83 -4.12
N LEU A 112 -6.92 4.34 -3.91
CA LEU A 112 -6.58 5.17 -2.76
C LEU A 112 -7.45 6.43 -2.69
N HIS A 113 -7.56 7.17 -3.79
CA HIS A 113 -8.32 8.44 -3.81
C HIS A 113 -9.82 8.19 -3.67
N TYR A 114 -10.40 7.34 -4.51
CA TYR A 114 -11.85 7.28 -4.67
C TYR A 114 -12.52 6.21 -3.80
N HIS A 115 -11.84 5.09 -3.54
CA HIS A 115 -12.50 3.92 -2.95
C HIS A 115 -12.14 3.64 -1.50
N VAL A 116 -11.04 4.19 -0.96
CA VAL A 116 -10.62 3.91 0.42
C VAL A 116 -11.64 4.42 1.44
N ILE A 117 -12.09 5.66 1.33
CA ILE A 117 -13.07 6.23 2.28
C ILE A 117 -14.39 5.45 2.25
N LEU A 118 -14.87 5.09 1.06
CA LEU A 118 -16.06 4.25 0.89
C LEU A 118 -15.87 2.86 1.50
N SER A 119 -14.71 2.25 1.28
CA SER A 119 -14.38 0.93 1.84
C SER A 119 -14.33 0.98 3.36
N ILE A 120 -13.80 2.05 3.95
CA ILE A 120 -13.76 2.24 5.39
C ILE A 120 -15.18 2.36 5.97
N ARG A 121 -16.06 3.11 5.31
CA ARG A 121 -17.47 3.24 5.74
C ARG A 121 -18.23 1.92 5.69
N LEU A 122 -17.98 1.10 4.67
CA LEU A 122 -18.72 -0.15 4.44
C LEU A 122 -18.18 -1.32 5.27
N TYR A 123 -16.86 -1.46 5.37
CA TYR A 123 -16.20 -2.64 5.90
C TYR A 123 -15.40 -2.39 7.19
N GLY A 124 -15.31 -1.14 7.65
CA GLY A 124 -14.51 -0.75 8.80
C GLY A 124 -13.04 -0.50 8.45
N SER A 125 -12.14 -0.59 9.42
CA SER A 125 -10.74 -0.21 9.20
C SER A 125 -10.03 -1.03 8.12
N MET A 126 -9.09 -0.38 7.42
CA MET A 126 -8.32 -0.97 6.34
C MET A 126 -7.54 -2.22 6.75
N ASN A 127 -7.14 -2.33 8.02
CA ASN A 127 -6.39 -3.48 8.53
C ASN A 127 -7.19 -4.79 8.40
N GLY A 128 -8.53 -4.74 8.50
CA GLY A 128 -9.40 -5.91 8.34
C GLY A 128 -9.50 -6.43 6.91
N MET A 129 -9.19 -5.58 5.92
CA MET A 129 -9.26 -5.92 4.49
C MET A 129 -7.92 -6.43 3.92
N SER A 130 -6.85 -6.43 4.72
CA SER A 130 -5.53 -6.88 4.29
C SER A 130 -5.49 -8.39 4.02
N THR A 131 -4.79 -8.79 2.95
CA THR A 131 -4.50 -10.21 2.67
C THR A 131 -3.36 -10.76 3.52
N GLU A 132 -2.75 -9.95 4.40
CA GLU A 132 -1.62 -10.35 5.25
C GLU A 132 -1.91 -11.59 6.09
N THR A 133 -3.12 -11.71 6.65
CA THR A 133 -3.53 -12.88 7.42
C THR A 133 -3.57 -14.14 6.53
N TYR A 134 -4.14 -14.03 5.33
CA TYR A 134 -4.20 -15.13 4.36
C TYR A 134 -2.81 -15.52 3.87
N GLU A 135 -1.93 -14.56 3.60
CA GLU A 135 -0.55 -14.81 3.19
C GLU A 135 0.26 -15.49 4.29
N THR A 136 0.07 -15.07 5.54
CA THR A 136 0.70 -15.69 6.71
C THR A 136 0.19 -17.11 6.90
N LEU A 137 -1.12 -17.32 6.75
CA LEU A 137 -1.73 -18.64 6.81
C LEU A 137 -1.22 -19.53 5.67
N HIS A 138 -1.11 -19.02 4.45
CA HIS A 138 -0.59 -19.75 3.29
C HIS A 138 0.87 -20.15 3.48
N LYS A 139 1.71 -19.24 4.00
CA LYS A 139 3.10 -19.57 4.40
C LYS A 139 3.13 -20.72 5.39
N LYS A 140 2.33 -20.63 6.47
CA LYS A 140 2.32 -21.60 7.57
C LYS A 140 1.70 -22.95 7.19
N SER A 141 0.58 -22.95 6.49
CA SER A 141 -0.24 -24.14 6.23
C SER A 141 0.06 -24.80 4.88
N VAL A 142 0.69 -24.09 3.95
CA VAL A 142 0.99 -24.62 2.61
C VAL A 142 2.50 -24.65 2.38
N LYS A 143 3.17 -23.50 2.39
CA LYS A 143 4.61 -23.44 2.02
C LYS A 143 5.50 -24.23 2.98
N THR A 144 5.31 -24.09 4.28
CA THR A 144 6.12 -24.79 5.29
C THR A 144 5.90 -26.32 5.23
N PRO A 145 4.66 -26.84 5.30
CA PRO A 145 4.41 -28.28 5.14
C PRO A 145 4.93 -28.82 3.82
N TYR A 146 4.73 -28.09 2.72
CA TYR A 146 5.26 -28.50 1.42
C TYR A 146 6.78 -28.65 1.46
N ARG A 147 7.51 -27.68 2.01
CA ARG A 147 8.97 -27.73 2.17
C ARG A 147 9.44 -28.91 3.03
N MET A 148 8.64 -29.35 4.00
CA MET A 148 8.95 -30.50 4.86
C MET A 148 8.67 -31.86 4.20
N THR A 149 7.91 -31.90 3.10
CA THR A 149 7.64 -33.17 2.38
C THR A 149 8.82 -33.61 1.53
N ASN A 150 8.90 -34.91 1.26
CA ASN A 150 9.85 -35.51 0.31
C ASN A 150 9.43 -35.33 -1.18
N LYS A 151 8.40 -34.51 -1.47
CA LYS A 151 7.81 -34.24 -2.80
C LYS A 151 7.13 -35.41 -3.51
N ARG A 152 7.17 -36.62 -2.97
CA ARG A 152 6.46 -37.80 -3.51
C ARG A 152 5.11 -37.96 -2.81
N ASN A 153 3.99 -37.89 -3.52
CA ASN A 153 2.65 -37.92 -2.90
C ASN A 153 2.55 -36.92 -1.74
N TYR A 154 2.80 -35.64 -2.04
CA TYR A 154 2.98 -34.59 -1.02
C TYR A 154 1.69 -34.21 -0.30
N VAL A 155 0.51 -34.36 -0.92
CA VAL A 155 -0.77 -33.91 -0.34
C VAL A 155 -1.08 -34.61 1.00
N PRO A 156 -1.04 -35.97 1.11
CA PRO A 156 -1.21 -36.65 2.39
C PRO A 156 -0.18 -36.25 3.45
N GLN A 157 1.07 -36.00 3.06
CA GLN A 157 2.15 -35.59 3.98
C GLN A 157 1.94 -34.18 4.52
N MET A 158 1.51 -33.24 3.67
CA MET A 158 1.16 -31.89 4.06
C MET A 158 -0.02 -31.89 5.03
N LEU A 159 -1.09 -32.63 4.72
CA LEU A 159 -2.26 -32.75 5.60
C LEU A 159 -1.90 -33.32 6.97
N THR A 160 -1.08 -34.37 6.99
CA THR A 160 -0.58 -34.98 8.22
C THR A 160 0.24 -33.97 9.03
N THR A 161 1.14 -33.22 8.37
CA THR A 161 1.97 -32.19 9.01
C THR A 161 1.13 -31.07 9.64
N VAL A 162 0.15 -30.53 8.89
CA VAL A 162 -0.77 -29.50 9.40
C VAL A 162 -1.59 -30.02 10.58
N ARG A 163 -2.06 -31.27 10.50
CA ARG A 163 -2.79 -31.92 11.60
C ARG A 163 -1.93 -32.03 12.86
N HIS A 164 -0.68 -32.45 12.73
CA HIS A 164 0.25 -32.51 13.86
C HIS A 164 0.50 -31.13 14.48
N GLN A 165 0.70 -30.10 13.65
CA GLN A 165 0.88 -28.72 14.13
C GLN A 165 -0.36 -28.22 14.90
N TYR A 166 -1.56 -28.53 14.41
CA TYR A 166 -2.81 -28.16 15.08
C TYR A 166 -2.99 -28.87 16.44
N LEU A 167 -2.72 -30.18 16.49
CA LEU A 167 -2.79 -30.96 17.73
C LEU A 167 -1.76 -30.49 18.76
N ALA A 168 -0.54 -30.18 18.32
CA ALA A 168 0.51 -29.62 19.19
C ALA A 168 0.12 -28.25 19.77
N LEU A 169 -0.60 -27.42 19.02
CA LEU A 169 -1.14 -26.14 19.51
C LEU A 169 -2.25 -26.36 20.56
N LYS A 170 -3.11 -27.37 20.39
CA LYS A 170 -4.15 -27.72 21.38
C LYS A 170 -3.61 -28.30 22.68
N GLN A 171 -2.51 -29.05 22.62
CA GLN A 171 -1.90 -29.69 23.79
C GLN A 171 -1.08 -28.72 24.64
N LYS A 172 -0.63 -27.59 24.08
CA LYS A 172 -0.06 -26.52 24.89
C LYS A 172 -1.16 -25.92 25.78
N LYS A 173 -1.06 -26.10 27.10
CA LYS A 173 -1.82 -25.27 28.07
C LYS A 173 -1.66 -23.81 27.64
N PRO A 174 -2.71 -22.96 27.73
CA PRO A 174 -2.55 -21.54 27.48
C PRO A 174 -1.69 -20.99 28.61
N THR A 175 -0.37 -21.07 28.47
CA THR A 175 0.48 -20.11 29.12
C THR A 175 0.00 -18.79 28.56
N ILE A 176 -0.72 -18.00 29.36
CA ILE A 176 -0.87 -16.58 29.16
C ILE A 176 0.55 -16.02 29.27
N ARG A 177 1.36 -16.24 28.24
CA ARG A 177 2.30 -15.22 27.85
C ARG A 177 1.35 -14.13 27.41
N ARG A 178 1.28 -13.04 28.19
CA ARG A 178 0.88 -11.76 27.63
C ARG A 178 1.63 -11.70 26.32
N SER A 179 0.92 -11.84 25.19
CA SER A 179 1.49 -11.45 23.93
C SER A 179 1.69 -9.96 24.14
N SER A 180 2.89 -9.58 24.56
CA SER A 180 3.43 -8.30 24.16
C SER A 180 3.15 -8.25 22.66
N GLY A 181 2.16 -7.45 22.28
CA GLY A 181 1.64 -7.41 20.92
C GLY A 181 2.81 -7.37 19.95
N PHE A 182 2.70 -8.10 18.83
CA PHE A 182 3.62 -8.04 17.68
C PHE A 182 4.95 -7.33 17.98
N ARG A 183 5.84 -7.94 18.77
CA ARG A 183 7.13 -7.33 19.17
C ARG A 183 8.16 -7.32 18.03
N ASN A 184 7.67 -7.31 16.78
CA ASN A 184 8.46 -7.17 15.57
C ASN A 184 8.03 -5.90 14.82
N LEU A 185 7.67 -4.84 15.54
CA LEU A 185 7.88 -3.49 15.03
C LEU A 185 9.40 -3.35 14.88
N LEU A 186 9.91 -3.60 13.67
CA LEU A 186 11.32 -3.38 13.34
C LEU A 186 11.73 -1.93 13.69
N TRP A 187 10.76 -1.01 13.75
CA TRP A 187 10.90 0.37 14.16
C TRP A 187 9.60 0.85 14.82
N GLU A 188 9.69 1.41 16.04
CA GLU A 188 8.64 2.26 16.61
C GLU A 188 9.01 3.71 16.29
N PHE A 189 8.30 4.32 15.33
CA PHE A 189 8.50 5.75 15.03
C PHE A 189 7.53 6.57 15.86
N LYS A 190 8.06 7.42 16.75
CA LYS A 190 7.22 8.41 17.44
C LYS A 190 6.96 9.59 16.52
N PHE A 191 5.74 10.13 16.57
CA PHE A 191 5.32 11.26 15.73
C PHE A 191 6.28 12.47 15.86
N THR A 192 6.75 12.75 17.08
CA THR A 192 7.71 13.82 17.37
C THR A 192 9.09 13.59 16.73
N GLU A 193 9.49 12.33 16.53
CA GLU A 193 10.74 11.99 15.85
C GLU A 193 10.63 12.24 14.34
N ILE A 194 9.47 11.99 13.73
CA ILE A 194 9.23 12.31 12.32
C ILE A 194 9.30 13.83 12.10
N GLU A 195 8.62 14.62 12.93
CA GLU A 195 8.63 16.09 12.80
C GLU A 195 10.03 16.67 12.97
N THR A 196 10.81 16.14 13.91
CA THR A 196 12.19 16.59 14.14
C THR A 196 13.16 16.13 13.05
N ILE A 197 12.96 14.96 12.45
CA ILE A 197 13.74 14.50 11.28
C ILE A 197 13.38 15.35 10.06
N VAL A 198 12.11 15.62 9.83
CA VAL A 198 11.64 16.45 8.71
C VAL A 198 12.12 17.90 8.85
N SER A 199 12.17 18.45 10.06
CA SER A 199 12.71 19.80 10.28
C SER A 199 14.22 19.87 10.03
N LYS A 200 14.98 18.84 10.42
CA LYS A 200 16.42 18.70 10.09
C LYS A 200 16.66 18.58 8.58
N ILE A 201 15.87 17.74 7.89
CA ILE A 201 15.97 17.55 6.43
C ILE A 201 15.60 18.82 5.67
N LYS A 202 14.65 19.63 6.16
CA LYS A 202 14.32 20.93 5.55
C LYS A 202 15.46 21.95 5.64
N GLN A 203 16.42 21.77 6.56
CA GLN A 203 17.60 22.61 6.73
C GLN A 203 18.80 22.12 5.90
N ASP A 204 18.89 20.81 5.61
CA ASP A 204 19.94 20.23 4.79
C ASP A 204 19.65 20.39 3.28
N THR A 205 20.35 21.33 2.63
CA THR A 205 20.26 21.55 1.18
C THR A 205 21.18 20.64 0.36
N ASN A 206 22.00 19.80 1.00
CA ASN A 206 23.10 19.10 0.36
C ASN A 206 22.96 17.57 0.51
N ILE A 207 22.45 16.89 -0.53
CA ILE A 207 22.18 15.43 -0.53
C ILE A 207 23.35 14.61 -1.08
N HIS A 208 24.44 15.26 -1.48
CA HIS A 208 25.54 14.60 -2.17
C HIS A 208 26.25 13.50 -1.34
N TYR A 209 26.09 13.49 -0.02
CA TYR A 209 26.73 12.51 0.86
C TYR A 209 25.91 11.23 1.10
N LEU A 210 24.64 11.16 0.66
CA LEU A 210 23.79 9.97 0.80
C LEU A 210 23.74 9.09 -0.45
N TYR A 211 24.35 9.53 -1.56
CA TYR A 211 24.52 8.71 -2.74
C TYR A 211 25.57 7.62 -2.46
N LYS A 212 25.12 6.39 -2.25
CA LYS A 212 25.97 5.20 -2.35
C LYS A 212 25.70 4.54 -3.68
N GLU A 213 26.69 4.55 -4.57
CA GLU A 213 26.68 3.69 -5.76
C GLU A 213 26.48 2.24 -5.31
N GLY A 214 25.48 1.58 -5.88
CA GLY A 214 25.19 0.18 -5.61
C GLY A 214 26.30 -0.71 -6.15
N LEU A 215 26.74 -1.67 -5.33
CA LEU A 215 27.49 -2.86 -5.75
C LEU A 215 26.61 -3.82 -6.54
#